data_AF-A0A4Y9MSC6-F1
#
_entry.id   AF-A0A4Y9MSC6-F1
#
_cell.length_a   1.000
_cell.length_b   1.000
_cell.length_c   1.000
_cell.angle_alpha   90.00
_cell.angle_beta   90.00
_cell.angle_gamma   90.00
#
_symmetry.space_group_name_H-M   'P 1'
#
loop_
_entity.id
_entity.type
_entity.pdbx_description
1 polymer ?
#
loop_
_entity_poly.entity_id
_entity_poly.type
_entity_poly.pdbx_seq_one_letter_code
_entity_poly.pdbx_strand_id
1 'polypeptide(L)' 'MRVQVDSRGGTPVSAAPVRGNGWGLDLLRERARALGGTVEAGPMDDGWSVRARIPVEVPA' A
#
# COMPACT_ATOMS: atom_id res chain seq x y z
N MET A 1 -0.36 -4.70 -14.67
CA MET A 1 0.41 -3.60 -14.06
C MET A 1 0.89 -3.99 -12.68
N ARG A 2 2.11 -3.57 -12.31
CA ARG A 2 2.66 -3.69 -10.95
C ARG A 2 2.89 -2.29 -10.39
N VAL A 3 2.51 -2.06 -9.14
CA VAL A 3 2.74 -0.80 -8.42
C VAL A 3 3.42 -1.15 -7.10
N GLN A 4 4.46 -0.41 -6.75
CA GLN A 4 5.20 -0.58 -5.50
C GLN A 4 5.49 0.78 -4.89
N VAL A 5 5.24 0.90 -3.59
CA VAL A 5 5.59 2.07 -2.79
C VAL A 5 6.38 1.58 -1.59
N ASP A 6 7.63 2.04 -1.51
CA ASP A 6 8.56 1.71 -0.43
C ASP A 6 8.82 2.94 0.42
N SER A 7 8.74 2.77 1.72
CA SER A 7 9.08 3.78 2.72
C SER A 7 10.31 3.31 3.47
N ARG A 8 11.43 4.01 3.31
CA ARG A 8 12.72 3.70 3.96
C ARG A 8 13.03 4.54 5.19
N GLY A 9 12.04 5.26 5.72
CA GLY A 9 12.19 6.04 6.93
C GLY A 9 11.37 7.33 6.96
N GLY A 10 11.42 7.94 8.13
CA GLY A 10 10.88 9.23 8.52
C GLY A 10 11.32 9.47 9.96
N THR A 11 11.63 10.71 10.34
CA THR A 11 11.96 11.01 11.74
C THR A 11 10.72 10.75 12.59
N PRO A 12 10.82 10.01 13.71
CA PRO A 12 9.70 9.89 14.65
C PRO A 12 9.22 11.30 14.99
N VAL A 13 7.96 11.60 14.68
CA VAL A 13 7.36 12.87 15.08
C VAL A 13 7.34 12.87 16.61
N SER A 14 7.87 13.92 17.26
CA SER A 14 7.85 14.00 18.73
C SER A 14 6.43 14.14 19.31
N ALA A 15 5.47 14.47 18.44
CA ALA A 15 4.06 14.50 18.77
C ALA A 15 3.52 13.07 18.98
N ALA A 16 2.48 12.96 19.81
CA ALA A 16 1.77 11.70 20.00
C ALA A 16 1.40 11.07 18.64
N PRO A 17 1.50 9.74 18.48
CA PRO A 17 1.16 9.10 17.23
C PRO A 17 -0.26 9.49 16.85
N VAL A 18 -0.42 10.15 15.70
CA VAL A 18 -1.75 10.30 15.11
C VAL A 18 -2.17 8.89 14.74
N ARG A 19 -3.08 8.31 15.53
CA ARG A 19 -3.67 7.03 15.18
C ARG A 19 -4.39 7.25 13.85
N GLY A 20 -3.81 6.68 12.79
CA GLY A 20 -4.53 6.52 11.55
C GLY A 20 -5.84 5.79 11.86
N ASN A 21 -6.88 6.15 11.14
CA ASN A 21 -8.19 5.50 11.23
C ASN A 21 -8.16 4.02 10.78
N GLY A 22 -7.01 3.51 10.29
CA GLY A 22 -6.77 2.10 9.94
C GLY A 22 -7.23 1.72 8.54
N TRP A 23 -7.97 2.59 7.85
CA TRP A 23 -8.66 2.25 6.60
C TRP A 23 -7.77 2.20 5.36
N GLY A 24 -6.57 2.80 5.40
CA GLY A 24 -5.75 2.99 4.20
C GLY A 24 -5.47 1.69 3.45
N LEU A 25 -5.00 0.65 4.14
CA LEU A 25 -4.67 -0.63 3.52
C LEU A 25 -5.92 -1.42 3.09
N ASP A 26 -7.01 -1.34 3.85
CA ASP A 26 -8.25 -2.04 3.52
C ASP A 26 -8.92 -1.46 2.28
N LEU A 27 -8.95 -0.13 2.17
CA LEU A 27 -9.42 0.55 0.96
C LEU A 27 -8.54 0.23 -0.27
N LEU A 28 -7.23 0.10 -0.09
CA LEU A 28 -6.34 -0.31 -1.19
C LEU A 28 -6.62 -1.75 -1.64
N ARG A 29 -6.84 -2.68 -0.69
CA ARG A 29 -7.21 -4.07 -0.99
C ARG A 29 -8.55 -4.16 -1.70
N GLU A 30 -9.55 -3.41 -1.25
CA GLU A 30 -10.87 -3.33 -1.87
C GLU A 30 -10.76 -2.85 -3.32
N ARG A 31 -10.09 -1.71 -3.55
CA ARG A 31 -9.91 -1.14 -4.89
C ARG A 31 -9.15 -2.06 -5.83
N ALA A 32 -8.09 -2.72 -5.35
CA ALA A 32 -7.36 -3.68 -6.16
C ALA A 32 -8.23 -4.90 -6.50
N ARG A 33 -8.99 -5.44 -5.54
CA ARG A 33 -9.92 -6.55 -5.79
C ARG A 33 -11.00 -6.22 -6.81
N ALA A 34 -11.53 -4.99 -6.78
CA ALA A 34 -12.51 -4.53 -7.78
C ALA A 34 -11.97 -4.58 -9.22
N LEU A 35 -10.64 -4.52 -9.39
CA LEU A 35 -9.94 -4.65 -10.66
C LEU A 35 -9.37 -6.06 -10.90
N GLY A 36 -9.75 -7.07 -10.09
CA GLY A 36 -9.18 -8.42 -10.18
C GLY A 36 -7.73 -8.54 -9.68
N GLY A 37 -7.24 -7.53 -8.97
CA GLY A 37 -5.89 -7.43 -8.45
C GLY A 37 -5.72 -7.85 -6.99
N THR A 38 -4.49 -7.75 -6.52
CA THR A 38 -4.07 -8.11 -5.16
C THR A 38 -3.16 -7.03 -4.56
N VAL A 39 -3.25 -6.80 -3.25
CA VAL A 39 -2.35 -5.92 -2.50
C VAL A 39 -1.73 -6.67 -1.33
N GLU A 40 -0.41 -6.54 -1.19
CA GLU A 40 0.38 -6.95 -0.03
C GLU A 40 0.98 -5.71 0.63
N ALA A 41 1.00 -5.68 1.95
CA ALA A 41 1.62 -4.59 2.70
C ALA A 41 2.28 -5.18 3.95
N GLY A 42 3.53 -4.78 4.22
CA GLY A 42 4.30 -5.33 5.31
C GLY A 42 5.67 -4.68 5.49
N PRO A 43 6.36 -5.00 6.59
CA PRO A 43 7.73 -4.57 6.79
C PRO A 43 8.66 -5.25 5.78
N MET A 44 9.78 -4.59 5.50
CA MET A 44 10.92 -5.08 4.73
C MET A 44 12.21 -4.73 5.51
N ASP A 45 13.36 -5.28 5.10
CA ASP A 45 14.62 -5.15 5.83
C ASP A 45 15.00 -3.71 6.18
N ASP A 46 14.72 -2.76 5.27
CA ASP A 46 15.03 -1.33 5.42
C ASP A 46 13.78 -0.43 5.48
N GLY A 47 12.62 -0.96 5.86
CA GLY A 47 11.42 -0.13 6.06
C GLY A 47 10.08 -0.84 5.89
N TRP A 48 9.19 -0.25 5.09
CA TRP A 48 7.84 -0.77 4.82
C TRP A 48 7.52 -0.70 3.34
N SER A 49 6.85 -1.73 2.82
CA SER A 49 6.46 -1.80 1.41
C SER A 49 4.98 -2.08 1.26
N VAL A 50 4.36 -1.45 0.26
CA VAL A 50 3.04 -1.78 -0.26
C VAL A 50 3.17 -2.14 -1.73
N ARG A 51 2.74 -3.35 -2.10
CA ARG A 51 2.85 -3.90 -3.46
C ARG A 51 1.48 -4.29 -3.98
N ALA A 52 1.15 -3.82 -5.18
CA ALA A 52 -0.08 -4.15 -5.87
C ALA A 52 0.20 -4.82 -7.23
N ARG A 53 -0.56 -5.88 -7.52
CA ARG A 53 -0.67 -6.46 -8.87
C ARG A 53 -2.09 -6.20 -9.36
N ILE A 54 -2.22 -5.50 -10.47
CA ILE A 54 -3.51 -5.15 -11.08
C ILE A 54 -3.50 -5.68 -12.52
N PRO A 55 -4.44 -6.55 -12.92
CA PRO A 55 -4.65 -6.91 -14.32
C PRO A 55 -4.80 -5.64 -15.18
N VAL A 56 -4.10 -5.57 -16.31
CA VAL A 56 -4.30 -4.48 -17.28
C VAL A 56 -5.16 -5.02 -18.39
N GLU A 57 -6.40 -4.55 -18.47
CA GLU A 57 -7.08 -4.48 -19.76
C GLU A 57 -6.56 -3.23 -20.45
N VAL A 58 -5.90 -3.42 -21.58
CA VAL A 58 -5.57 -2.32 -22.49
C VAL A 58 -6.84 -2.12 -23.33
N PRO A 59 -7.57 -1.00 -23.21
CA PRO A 59 -8.65 -0.71 -24.14
C PRO A 59 -8.06 -0.68 -25.56
N ALA A 60 -8.76 -1.31 -26.50
CA ALA A 60 -8.37 -1.34 -27.91
C ALA A 60 -8.31 0.06 -28.54
#